data_AF-J3PJE6-F1
#
_entry.id   AF-J3PJE6-F1
#
_cell.length_a   1.000
_cell.length_b   1.000
_cell.length_c   1.000
_cell.angle_alpha   90.00
_cell.angle_beta   90.00
_cell.angle_gamma   90.00
#
_symmetry.space_group_name_H-M   'P 1'
#
loop_
_entity.id
_entity.type
_entity.pdbx_description
1 polymer ?
#
loop_
_entity_poly.entity_id
_entity_poly.type
_entity_poly.pdbx_seq_one_letter_code
_entity_poly.pdbx_strand_id
1 'polypeptide(L)'
;MYPLTHAYFMTYFAVLQRAERAVRALLPRRDSAASRALAILAASYAVAYAETFFMATDGLARYFWYRDRARMLGWGSLGYAAYFVAGLPMVRRVDGGGRRWTLGRTVREAAATCMAIQVLLEVWAKLAGPL
;
A
#
# COMPACT_ATOMS: atom_id res chain seq x y z
N MET A 1 -6.78 15.45 7.87
CA MET A 1 -6.68 14.10 8.45
C MET A 1 -6.50 14.23 9.95
N TYR A 2 -7.26 13.50 10.75
CA TYR A 2 -7.07 13.49 12.21
C TYR A 2 -5.74 12.81 12.56
N PRO A 3 -5.01 13.25 13.60
CA PRO A 3 -3.72 12.65 13.97
C PRO A 3 -3.78 11.14 14.19
N LEU A 4 -4.90 10.65 14.74
CA LEU A 4 -5.13 9.22 14.97
C LEU A 4 -5.18 8.43 13.64
N THR A 5 -5.80 8.99 12.61
CA THR A 5 -5.86 8.39 11.28
C THR A 5 -4.48 8.26 10.67
N HIS A 6 -3.60 9.24 10.90
CA HIS A 6 -2.21 9.16 10.45
C HIS A 6 -1.46 8.04 11.15
N ALA A 7 -1.56 7.94 12.48
CA ALA A 7 -0.93 6.87 13.26
C ALA A 7 -1.41 5.48 12.77
N TYR A 8 -2.72 5.33 12.56
CA TYR A 8 -3.33 4.14 11.98
C TYR A 8 -2.67 3.76 10.64
N PHE A 9 -2.61 4.66 9.66
CA PHE A 9 -2.00 4.35 8.36
C PHE A 9 -0.49 4.05 8.43
N MET A 10 0.24 4.66 9.37
CA MET A 10 1.65 4.34 9.59
C MET A 10 1.87 2.92 10.10
N THR A 11 0.91 2.33 10.83
CA THR A 11 1.00 0.93 11.25
C THR A 11 1.06 -0.03 10.07
N TYR A 12 0.34 0.26 8.98
CA TYR A 12 0.41 -0.55 7.75
C TYR A 12 1.79 -0.57 7.15
N PHE A 13 2.41 0.60 7.02
CA PHE A 13 3.76 0.68 6.45
C PHE A 13 4.79 -0.01 7.33
N ALA A 14 4.64 0.03 8.66
CA ALA A 14 5.54 -0.69 9.57
C ALA A 14 5.42 -2.22 9.40
N VAL A 15 4.20 -2.75 9.38
CA VAL A 15 3.93 -4.19 9.15
C VAL A 15 4.41 -4.60 7.76
N LEU A 16 4.08 -3.80 6.74
CA LEU A 16 4.43 -4.08 5.34
C LEU A 16 5.94 -4.07 5.12
N GLN A 17 6.70 -3.16 5.73
CA GLN A 17 8.16 -3.18 5.69
C GLN A 17 8.73 -4.47 6.29
N ARG A 18 8.17 -4.95 7.41
CA ARG A 18 8.62 -6.19 8.04
C ARG A 18 8.26 -7.43 7.20
N ALA A 19 7.05 -7.45 6.63
CA ALA A 19 6.61 -8.49 5.70
C ALA A 19 7.49 -8.53 4.45
N GLU A 20 7.78 -7.38 3.84
CA GLU A 20 8.68 -7.28 2.68
C GLU A 20 10.06 -7.86 2.99
N ARG A 21 10.64 -7.52 4.16
CA ARG A 21 11.94 -8.06 4.61
C ARG A 21 11.89 -9.57 4.81
N ALA A 22 10.82 -10.10 5.40
CA ALA A 22 10.64 -11.53 5.60
C ALA A 22 10.51 -12.28 4.26
N VAL A 23 9.70 -11.76 3.34
CA VAL A 23 9.55 -12.32 1.99
C VAL A 23 10.89 -12.33 1.26
N ARG A 24 11.66 -11.22 1.30
CA ARG A 24 12.99 -11.13 0.70
C ARG A 24 13.99 -12.15 1.27
N ALA A 25 13.91 -12.44 2.57
CA ALA A 25 14.77 -13.42 3.21
C ALA A 25 14.48 -14.87 2.74
N LEU A 26 13.25 -15.14 2.31
CA LEU A 26 12.81 -16.44 1.79
C LEU A 26 13.05 -16.60 0.27
N LEU A 27 13.29 -15.51 -0.45
CA LEU A 27 13.55 -15.53 -1.89
C LEU A 27 14.98 -16.04 -2.20
N PRO A 28 15.17 -16.92 -3.21
CA PRO A 28 16.48 -17.37 -3.63
C PRO A 28 17.41 -16.21 -4.04
N ARG A 29 18.73 -16.38 -3.85
CA ARG A 29 19.79 -15.38 -4.13
C ARG A 29 19.79 -14.78 -5.55
N ARG A 30 19.05 -15.38 -6.51
CA ARG A 30 18.90 -14.89 -7.88
C ARG A 30 17.85 -13.77 -7.92
N ASP A 31 18.18 -12.67 -7.27
CA ASP A 31 17.30 -11.53 -7.00
C ASP A 31 17.18 -10.65 -8.26
N SER A 32 16.15 -10.87 -9.08
CA SER A 32 15.87 -10.04 -10.25
C SER A 32 15.00 -8.84 -9.85
N ALA A 33 15.09 -7.74 -10.58
CA ALA A 33 14.19 -6.60 -10.35
C ALA A 33 12.70 -7.01 -10.41
N ALA A 34 12.38 -8.02 -11.22
CA ALA A 34 11.04 -8.57 -11.36
C ALA A 34 10.57 -9.33 -10.10
N SER A 35 11.41 -10.17 -9.47
CA SER A 35 11.02 -10.88 -8.24
C SER A 35 10.79 -9.90 -7.08
N ARG A 36 11.57 -8.82 -7.03
CA ARG A 36 11.37 -7.72 -6.07
C ARG A 36 10.06 -6.99 -6.28
N ALA A 37 9.74 -6.65 -7.53
CA ALA A 37 8.49 -5.99 -7.87
C ALA A 37 7.28 -6.89 -7.53
N LEU A 38 7.37 -8.18 -7.87
CA LEU A 38 6.33 -9.16 -7.56
C LEU A 38 6.12 -9.32 -6.05
N ALA A 39 7.19 -9.38 -5.26
CA ALA A 39 7.10 -9.45 -3.80
C ALA A 39 6.42 -8.21 -3.19
N ILE A 40 6.74 -7.02 -3.70
CA ILE A 40 6.11 -5.77 -3.26
C ILE A 40 4.62 -5.77 -3.62
N LEU A 41 4.27 -6.16 -4.84
CA LEU A 41 2.88 -6.26 -5.30
C LEU A 41 2.08 -7.25 -4.45
N ALA A 42 2.62 -8.45 -4.23
CA ALA A 42 1.96 -9.49 -3.44
C ALA A 42 1.74 -9.06 -1.98
N ALA A 43 2.76 -8.47 -1.35
CA ALA A 43 2.65 -7.99 0.04
C ALA A 43 1.66 -6.82 0.14
N SER A 44 1.70 -5.88 -0.81
CA SER A 44 0.79 -4.74 -0.88
C SER A 44 -0.66 -5.20 -1.04
N TYR A 45 -0.90 -6.16 -1.94
CA TYR A 45 -2.22 -6.73 -2.15
C TYR A 45 -2.71 -7.51 -0.93
N ALA A 46 -1.86 -8.30 -0.28
CA ALA A 46 -2.25 -9.05 0.92
C ALA A 46 -2.69 -8.13 2.07
N VAL A 47 -1.98 -7.02 2.30
CA VAL A 47 -2.37 -6.01 3.31
C VAL A 47 -3.67 -5.32 2.90
N ALA A 48 -3.79 -4.91 1.64
CA ALA A 48 -5.01 -4.27 1.12
C ALA A 48 -6.24 -5.19 1.23
N TYR A 49 -6.07 -6.47 0.91
CA TYR A 49 -7.10 -7.48 1.05
C TYR A 49 -7.50 -7.70 2.51
N ALA A 50 -6.51 -7.86 3.41
CA ALA A 50 -6.77 -8.04 4.83
C ALA A 50 -7.52 -6.84 5.42
N GLU A 51 -7.11 -5.61 5.09
CA GLU A 51 -7.80 -4.41 5.55
C GLU A 51 -9.25 -4.36 5.04
N THR A 52 -9.45 -4.60 3.75
CA THR A 52 -10.80 -4.63 3.16
C THR A 52 -11.67 -5.73 3.80
N PHE A 53 -11.09 -6.89 4.11
CA PHE A 53 -11.76 -7.99 4.80
C PHE A 53 -12.18 -7.62 6.22
N PHE A 54 -11.30 -6.99 7.00
CA PHE A 54 -11.65 -6.56 8.37
C PHE A 54 -12.65 -5.41 8.39
N MET A 55 -12.60 -4.51 7.40
CA MET A 55 -13.57 -3.41 7.26
C MET A 55 -14.93 -3.86 6.75
N ALA A 56 -15.01 -4.97 6.02
CA ALA A 56 -16.25 -5.54 5.49
C ALA A 56 -17.10 -6.26 6.55
N THR A 57 -17.18 -5.70 7.76
CA THR A 57 -18.00 -6.19 8.88
C THR A 57 -19.27 -5.36 9.06
N ASP A 58 -20.35 -6.00 9.50
CA ASP A 58 -21.68 -5.35 9.55
C ASP A 58 -21.75 -4.20 10.57
N GLY A 59 -20.90 -4.22 11.61
CA GLY A 59 -20.78 -3.11 12.57
C GLY A 59 -20.18 -1.83 11.97
N LEU A 60 -19.44 -1.96 10.86
CA LEU A 60 -18.81 -0.84 10.14
C LEU A 60 -19.61 -0.43 8.89
N ALA A 61 -20.74 -1.08 8.59
CA ALA A 61 -21.52 -0.84 7.37
C ALA A 61 -22.03 0.61 7.21
N ARG A 62 -22.13 1.38 8.31
CA ARG A 62 -22.45 2.81 8.27
C ARG A 62 -21.33 3.68 7.70
N TYR A 63 -20.09 3.20 7.76
CA TYR A 63 -18.90 3.92 7.28
C TYR A 63 -18.35 3.29 6.00
N PHE A 64 -18.47 1.97 5.85
CA PHE A 64 -17.96 1.20 4.71
C PHE A 64 -19.11 0.39 4.10
N TRP A 65 -19.88 1.02 3.22
CA TRP A 65 -20.93 0.35 2.47
C TRP A 65 -20.39 -0.11 1.11
N TYR A 66 -20.48 -1.41 0.85
CA TYR A 66 -20.06 -2.02 -0.41
C TYR A 66 -21.27 -2.67 -1.09
N ARG A 67 -21.53 -2.27 -2.34
CA ARG A 67 -22.60 -2.84 -3.16
C ARG A 67 -22.37 -4.31 -3.51
N ASP A 68 -21.12 -4.66 -3.85
CA ASP A 68 -20.68 -6.04 -4.09
C ASP A 68 -19.39 -6.30 -3.31
N ARG A 69 -19.53 -6.96 -2.15
CA ARG A 69 -18.40 -7.27 -1.25
C ARG A 69 -17.35 -8.16 -1.93
N ALA A 70 -17.78 -9.10 -2.78
CA ALA A 70 -16.86 -10.02 -3.45
C ALA A 70 -16.00 -9.29 -4.49
N ARG A 71 -16.62 -8.39 -5.27
CA ARG A 71 -15.88 -7.52 -6.19
C ARG A 71 -14.98 -6.54 -5.46
N MET A 72 -15.41 -5.98 -4.32
CA MET A 72 -14.58 -5.06 -3.54
C MET A 72 -13.35 -5.76 -2.95
N LEU A 73 -13.51 -6.97 -2.42
CA LEU A 73 -12.41 -7.76 -1.88
C LEU A 73 -11.38 -8.15 -2.95
N GLY A 74 -11.80 -8.44 -4.17
CA GLY A 74 -10.87 -8.73 -5.28
C GLY A 74 -10.34 -7.46 -5.95
N TRP A 75 -11.21 -6.79 -6.71
CA TRP A 75 -10.85 -5.65 -7.56
C TRP A 75 -10.64 -4.36 -6.76
N GLY A 76 -11.42 -4.12 -5.71
CA GLY A 76 -11.23 -2.95 -4.85
C GLY A 76 -9.88 -2.96 -4.13
N SER A 77 -9.48 -4.13 -3.60
CA SER A 77 -8.18 -4.33 -2.96
C SER A 77 -7.00 -4.08 -3.89
N LEU A 78 -7.13 -4.35 -5.21
CA LEU A 78 -6.09 -4.01 -6.18
C LEU A 78 -5.91 -2.49 -6.34
N GLY A 79 -7.00 -1.73 -6.35
CA GLY A 79 -6.94 -0.27 -6.34
C GLY A 79 -6.34 0.26 -5.05
N TYR A 80 -6.75 -0.29 -3.91
CA TYR A 80 -6.21 0.09 -2.61
C TYR A 80 -4.72 -0.29 -2.45
N ALA A 81 -4.28 -1.38 -3.08
CA ALA A 81 -2.87 -1.76 -3.12
C ALA A 81 -1.96 -0.70 -3.78
N ALA A 82 -2.49 0.18 -4.63
CA ALA A 82 -1.73 1.28 -5.23
C ALA A 82 -1.06 2.19 -4.19
N TYR A 83 -1.72 2.44 -3.05
CA TYR A 83 -1.16 3.22 -1.94
C TYR A 83 0.12 2.59 -1.40
N PHE A 84 0.10 1.26 -1.22
CA PHE A 84 1.23 0.52 -0.69
C PHE A 84 2.34 0.33 -1.73
N VAL A 85 1.99 0.10 -2.99
CA VAL A 85 2.95 -0.08 -4.09
C VAL A 85 3.79 1.19 -4.30
N ALA A 86 3.18 2.37 -4.30
CA ALA A 86 3.89 3.63 -4.44
C ALA A 86 4.53 4.10 -3.12
N GLY A 87 3.90 3.81 -1.98
CA GLY A 87 4.37 4.26 -0.66
C GLY A 87 5.55 3.46 -0.11
N LEU A 88 5.53 2.14 -0.24
CA LEU A 88 6.53 1.24 0.37
C LEU A 88 7.98 1.56 -0.07
N PRO A 89 8.28 1.82 -1.36
CA PRO A 89 9.63 2.19 -1.79
C PRO A 89 10.12 3.51 -1.18
N MET A 90 9.23 4.47 -0.92
CA MET A 90 9.59 5.72 -0.26
C MET A 90 9.94 5.45 1.21
N VAL A 91 9.04 4.78 1.94
CA VAL A 91 9.21 4.50 3.38
C VAL A 91 10.49 3.69 3.62
N ARG A 92 10.76 2.67 2.79
CA ARG A 92 11.98 1.87 2.90
C ARG A 92 13.26 2.70 2.72
N ARG A 93 13.25 3.71 1.85
CA ARG A 93 14.44 4.58 1.65
C ARG A 93 14.61 5.60 2.77
N VAL A 94 13.53 6.00 3.43
CA VAL A 94 13.56 6.86 4.63
C VAL A 94 14.14 6.09 5.81
N ASP A 95 13.61 4.90 6.09
CA ASP A 95 13.89 4.15 7.33
C ASP A 95 15.10 3.19 7.19
N GLY A 96 15.29 2.59 6.00
CA GLY A 96 16.33 1.58 5.77
C GLY A 96 17.65 2.10 5.18
N GLY A 97 17.74 3.40 4.85
CA GLY A 97 18.87 3.96 4.08
C GLY A 97 20.10 4.38 4.90
N GLY A 98 20.05 4.31 6.23
CA GLY A 98 21.13 4.69 7.15
C GLY A 98 21.50 6.19 7.18
N ARG A 99 21.02 6.98 6.21
CA ARG A 99 21.28 8.43 6.08
C ARG A 99 20.02 9.21 6.42
N ARG A 100 20.13 10.16 7.34
CA ARG A 100 19.02 11.07 7.66
C ARG A 100 18.66 11.90 6.44
N TRP A 101 17.37 11.96 6.13
CA TRP A 101 16.87 12.82 5.06
C TRP A 101 16.79 14.26 5.54
N THR A 102 17.10 15.20 4.65
CA THR A 102 16.79 16.61 4.91
C THR A 102 15.28 16.85 4.74
N LEU A 103 14.76 17.89 5.38
CA LEU A 103 13.35 18.25 5.27
C LEU A 103 12.93 18.44 3.79
N GLY A 104 13.73 19.18 3.01
CA GLY A 104 13.45 19.43 1.60
C GLY A 104 13.51 18.18 0.71
N ARG A 105 14.29 17.15 1.07
CA ARG A 105 14.23 15.84 0.38
C ARG A 105 12.94 15.12 0.72
N THR A 106 12.58 15.12 2.00
CA THR A 106 11.37 14.45 2.50
C THR A 106 10.11 15.01 1.86
N VAL A 107 9.97 16.33 1.78
CA VAL A 107 8.83 16.99 1.13
C VAL A 107 8.73 16.61 -0.35
N ARG A 108 9.85 16.61 -1.10
CA ARG A 108 9.85 16.27 -2.53
C ARG A 108 9.46 14.82 -2.79
N GLU A 109 10.06 13.89 -2.05
CA GLU A 109 9.76 12.46 -2.20
C GLU A 109 8.32 12.15 -1.76
N ALA A 110 7.83 12.76 -0.68
CA ALA A 110 6.43 12.63 -0.26
C ALA A 110 5.46 13.16 -1.33
N ALA A 111 5.72 14.34 -1.89
CA ALA A 111 4.90 14.90 -2.96
C ALA A 111 4.90 14.01 -4.22
N ALA A 112 6.08 13.50 -4.61
CA ALA A 112 6.20 12.58 -5.74
C ALA A 112 5.41 11.27 -5.50
N THR A 113 5.50 10.71 -4.29
CA THR A 113 4.73 9.53 -3.89
C THR A 113 3.22 9.80 -3.90
N CYS A 114 2.75 10.93 -3.38
CA CYS A 114 1.34 11.32 -3.45
C CYS A 114 0.85 11.40 -4.90
N MET A 115 1.60 12.06 -5.78
CA MET A 115 1.25 12.14 -7.19
C MET A 115 1.22 10.76 -7.87
N ALA A 116 2.18 9.90 -7.57
CA ALA A 116 2.20 8.53 -8.10
C ALA A 116 0.96 7.74 -7.66
N ILE A 117 0.56 7.85 -6.38
CA ILE A 117 -0.66 7.23 -5.86
C ILE A 117 -1.89 7.75 -6.63
N GLN A 118 -2.01 9.07 -6.80
CA GLN A 118 -3.13 9.68 -7.53
C GLN A 118 -3.25 9.13 -8.96
N VAL A 119 -2.13 9.05 -9.68
CA VAL A 119 -2.09 8.53 -11.05
C VAL A 119 -2.47 7.05 -11.10
N LEU A 120 -1.95 6.24 -10.18
CA LEU A 120 -2.28 4.81 -10.13
C LEU A 120 -3.76 4.58 -9.83
N LEU A 121 -4.34 5.36 -8.93
CA LEU A 121 -5.78 5.29 -8.61
C LEU A 121 -6.63 5.70 -9.80
N GLU A 122 -6.25 6.76 -10.52
CA GLU A 122 -6.95 7.21 -11.72
C GLU A 122 -6.92 6.16 -12.83
N VAL A 123 -5.76 5.54 -13.06
CA VAL A 123 -5.60 4.43 -14.01
C VAL A 123 -6.47 3.25 -13.57
N TRP A 124 -6.45 2.90 -12.29
CA TRP A 124 -7.25 1.80 -11.76
C TRP A 124 -8.75 2.05 -11.89
N ALA A 125 -9.22 3.25 -11.55
CA ALA A 125 -10.62 3.64 -11.65
C ALA A 125 -11.13 3.51 -13.09
N LYS A 126 -10.32 3.88 -14.09
CA LYS A 126 -10.65 3.73 -15.51
C LYS A 126 -10.70 2.27 -15.96
N LEU A 127 -9.89 1.40 -15.38
CA LEU A 127 -9.86 -0.03 -15.72
C LEU A 127 -10.97 -0.83 -15.03
N ALA A 128 -11.28 -0.52 -13.77
CA ALA A 128 -12.23 -1.27 -12.96
C ALA A 128 -13.68 -0.87 -13.19
N GLY A 129 -13.93 0.38 -13.65
CA GLY A 129 -15.29 0.92 -13.77
C GLY A 129 -15.96 1.14 -12.40
N PRO A 130 -17.27 1.39 -12.34
CA PRO A 130 -17.99 1.55 -11.08
C PRO A 130 -18.09 0.21 -10.32
N LEU A 131 -17.33 0.12 -9.23
CA LEU A 131 -17.33 -1.00 -8.28
C LEU A 131 -18.54 -0.88 -7.33
#